data_AF-A0AAW6D8E6-F1
#
_entry.id   AF-A0AAW6D8E6-F1
#
_cell.length_a   1.000
_cell.length_b   1.000
_cell.length_c   1.000
_cell.angle_alpha   90.00
_cell.angle_beta   90.00
_cell.angle_gamma   90.00
#
_symmetry.space_group_name_H-M   'P 1'
#
loop_
_entity.id
_entity.type
_entity.pdbx_description
1 polymer ?
#
loop_
_entity_poly.entity_id
_entity_poly.type
_entity_poly.pdbx_seq_one_letter_code
_entity_poly.pdbx_strand_id
1 'polypeptide(L)'
;MAGIGFELRKIYNEDSLFSKQKAYAYAGIVYTGPMLLGILLTAGVVVLTMVAGISENERDYILSNLTYAIIFSLVITSLFSLVVTRFVADMLYEKKFETIIPSFYASSALMLMIGTPLYALYLALASRSLAEVAMGVLLFGELCLVWNVITYLTAIKSYKEIIKGFFLAIGVTIVSGLLSIFLHQKYGIFLSVCLGYGGMMFWMVRLIHDYFPSNLKMSFEFLKWFDQFSDLAKTGLYMLVALFAHIVINWFGPISKSFDGFFRTAPVYDVPAMLAYLTTLVSTLNFVMSVEVSFYPHFRRYFKLYNEEGSLSDIQEAETQMLDVMSNELKYVFWKQLLATIFIMFFGSVVLTYLPIGFNNQMHGYFLTLCLAYGLYAVGNVNILLLMYFADYKGAKKLAKHFAILTVVLSFGSQFLDSAFLGYAFLISSLVLFIESGQEIDKYTSDLQYHFLGSQTMVSKKDVGYFEKWTERLENIQKRWGK
;
A
#
# COMPACT_ATOMS: atom_id res chain seq x y z
N MET A 1 -13.57 9.66 -5.58
CA MET A 1 -13.68 10.00 -4.13
C MET A 1 -13.11 11.40 -3.96
N ALA A 2 -13.78 12.30 -3.21
CA ALA A 2 -13.15 13.52 -2.70
C ALA A 2 -12.67 13.21 -1.28
N GLY A 3 -11.37 13.26 -1.01
CA GLY A 3 -10.70 12.94 0.24
C GLY A 3 -10.71 14.09 1.25
N ILE A 4 -9.57 14.32 1.92
CA ILE A 4 -9.32 15.52 2.75
C ILE A 4 -9.18 16.81 1.91
N GLY A 5 -9.45 16.75 0.59
CA GLY A 5 -9.31 17.86 -0.34
C GLY A 5 -9.99 19.15 0.11
N PHE A 6 -11.10 19.11 0.86
CA PHE A 6 -11.70 20.32 1.42
C PHE A 6 -10.83 20.99 2.50
N GLU A 7 -10.27 20.22 3.45
CA GLU A 7 -9.34 20.74 4.46
C GLU A 7 -8.03 21.20 3.81
N LEU A 8 -7.49 20.39 2.89
CA LEU A 8 -6.27 20.73 2.16
C LEU A 8 -6.45 22.00 1.34
N ARG A 9 -7.57 22.13 0.63
CA ARG A 9 -7.88 23.31 -0.18
C ARG A 9 -8.12 24.54 0.68
N LYS A 10 -8.76 24.39 1.85
CA LYS A 10 -8.90 25.48 2.81
C LYS A 10 -7.54 26.00 3.26
N ILE A 11 -6.63 25.10 3.64
CA ILE A 11 -5.25 25.47 4.03
C ILE A 11 -4.47 26.02 2.83
N TYR A 12 -4.61 25.42 1.65
CA TYR A 12 -3.86 25.81 0.45
C TYR A 12 -4.27 27.17 -0.12
N ASN A 13 -5.55 27.54 0.01
CA ASN A 13 -6.13 28.79 -0.48
C ASN A 13 -5.99 29.96 0.51
N GLU A 14 -5.41 29.77 1.70
CA GLU A 14 -4.99 30.89 2.53
C GLU A 14 -3.84 31.63 1.81
N ASP A 15 -4.00 32.93 1.54
CA ASP A 15 -3.05 33.77 0.78
C ASP A 15 -1.72 34.05 1.53
N SER A 16 -0.99 33.00 1.92
CA SER A 16 0.35 33.11 2.47
C SER A 16 1.28 32.07 1.84
N LEU A 17 2.55 32.43 1.66
CA LEU A 17 3.58 31.51 1.16
C LEU A 17 3.74 30.27 2.08
N PHE A 18 3.45 30.44 3.38
CA PHE A 18 3.49 29.37 4.38
C PHE A 18 2.28 28.42 4.31
N SER A 19 1.15 28.88 3.78
CA SER A 19 -0.09 28.11 3.67
C SER A 19 0.05 26.92 2.72
N LYS A 20 0.73 27.11 1.59
CA LYS A 20 1.05 26.02 0.66
C LYS A 20 1.96 24.97 1.30
N GLN A 21 3.03 25.40 1.97
CA GLN A 21 3.95 24.49 2.68
C GLN A 21 3.23 23.73 3.81
N LYS A 22 2.33 24.39 4.54
CA LYS A 22 1.50 23.77 5.58
C LYS A 22 0.56 22.70 5.03
N ALA A 23 -0.06 22.93 3.87
CA ALA A 23 -0.88 21.93 3.19
C ALA A 23 -0.05 20.71 2.75
N TYR A 24 1.13 20.94 2.18
CA TYR A 24 2.08 19.87 1.83
C TYR A 24 2.57 19.10 3.06
N ALA A 25 2.88 19.78 4.16
CA ALA A 25 3.31 19.14 5.40
C ALA A 25 2.19 18.29 6.02
N TYR A 26 0.94 18.79 6.00
CA TYR A 26 -0.22 18.06 6.48
C TYR A 26 -0.51 16.82 5.62
N ALA A 27 -0.53 16.95 4.29
CA ALA A 27 -0.65 15.82 3.37
C ALA A 27 0.52 14.83 3.56
N GLY A 28 1.74 15.35 3.74
CA GLY A 28 2.95 14.62 4.12
C GLY A 28 2.71 13.68 5.29
N ILE A 29 2.36 14.27 6.43
CA ILE A 29 2.10 13.55 7.67
C ILE A 29 0.99 12.51 7.48
N VAL A 30 -0.08 12.85 6.75
CA VAL A 30 -1.24 11.98 6.55
C VAL A 30 -0.94 10.75 5.69
N TYR A 31 -0.31 10.92 4.53
CA TYR A 31 -0.12 9.84 3.56
C TYR A 31 1.21 9.10 3.73
N THR A 32 2.24 9.80 4.20
CA THR A 32 3.59 9.24 4.39
C THR A 32 3.83 8.79 5.83
N GLY A 33 3.10 9.36 6.80
CA GLY A 33 3.27 9.09 8.23
C GLY A 33 3.22 7.60 8.60
N PRO A 34 2.17 6.83 8.20
CA PRO A 34 2.08 5.40 8.49
C PRO A 34 3.33 4.61 8.08
N MET A 35 3.86 4.88 6.89
CA MET A 35 5.03 4.19 6.37
C MET A 35 6.31 4.55 7.14
N LEU A 36 6.53 5.85 7.40
CA LEU A 36 7.69 6.31 8.19
C LEU A 36 7.64 5.79 9.62
N LEU A 37 6.46 5.76 10.23
CA LEU A 37 6.28 5.23 11.59
C LEU A 37 6.47 3.71 11.63
N GLY A 38 6.09 2.97 10.58
CA GLY A 38 6.44 1.56 10.45
C GLY A 38 7.96 1.33 10.38
N ILE A 39 8.69 2.13 9.61
CA ILE A 39 10.17 2.09 9.57
C ILE A 39 10.75 2.44 10.94
N LEU A 40 10.21 3.45 11.62
CA LEU A 40 10.64 3.85 12.94
C LEU A 40 10.38 2.77 13.99
N LEU A 41 9.27 2.04 13.90
CA LEU A 41 8.99 0.86 14.74
C LEU A 41 10.04 -0.22 14.53
N THR A 42 10.35 -0.57 13.28
CA THR A 42 11.40 -1.54 12.95
C THR A 42 12.78 -1.08 13.45
N ALA A 43 13.11 0.21 13.29
CA ALA A 43 14.33 0.78 13.85
C ALA A 43 14.35 0.73 15.39
N GLY A 44 13.20 0.93 16.04
CA GLY A 44 13.03 0.73 17.48
C GLY A 44 13.33 -0.69 17.92
N VAL A 45 12.87 -1.70 17.15
CA VAL A 45 13.21 -3.11 17.40
C VAL A 45 14.71 -3.35 17.26
N VAL A 46 15.36 -2.79 16.24
CA VAL A 46 16.82 -2.85 16.07
C VAL A 46 17.53 -2.29 17.30
N VAL A 47 17.12 -1.10 17.78
CA VAL A 47 17.71 -0.49 18.98
C VAL A 47 17.48 -1.37 20.22
N LEU A 48 16.29 -1.92 20.41
CA LEU A 48 15.99 -2.83 21.52
C LEU A 48 16.91 -4.06 21.52
N THR A 49 17.14 -4.66 20.34
CA THR A 49 18.04 -5.82 20.23
C THR A 49 19.50 -5.46 20.53
N MET A 50 19.95 -4.25 20.17
CA MET A 50 21.29 -3.76 20.50
C MET A 50 21.44 -3.53 22.01
N VAL A 51 20.43 -2.90 22.65
CA VAL A 51 20.41 -2.68 24.10
C VAL A 51 20.38 -4.00 24.88
N ALA A 52 19.67 -5.01 24.36
CA ALA A 52 19.62 -6.35 24.94
C ALA A 52 20.93 -7.14 24.79
N GLY A 53 21.92 -6.63 24.03
CA GLY A 53 23.16 -7.35 23.75
C GLY A 53 22.98 -8.58 22.86
N ILE A 54 21.90 -8.64 22.07
CA ILE A 54 21.61 -9.76 21.15
C ILE A 54 22.61 -9.74 20.00
N SER A 55 23.08 -10.92 19.62
CA SER A 55 24.04 -11.08 18.53
C SER A 55 23.46 -10.61 17.18
N GLU A 56 24.31 -10.15 16.25
CA GLU A 56 23.82 -9.66 14.95
C GLU A 56 23.04 -10.71 14.17
N ASN A 57 23.46 -11.98 14.25
CA ASN A 57 22.76 -13.08 13.57
C ASN A 57 21.36 -13.34 14.15
N GLU A 58 21.18 -13.23 15.47
CA GLU A 58 19.86 -13.37 16.09
C GLU A 58 18.98 -12.15 15.83
N ARG A 59 19.55 -10.94 15.83
CA ARG A 59 18.85 -9.71 15.44
C ARG A 59 18.31 -9.83 14.01
N ASP A 60 19.14 -10.25 13.06
CA ASP A 60 18.70 -10.40 11.67
C ASP A 60 17.64 -11.51 11.52
N TYR A 61 17.68 -12.56 12.35
CA TYR A 61 16.63 -13.58 12.39
C TYR A 61 15.28 -13.02 12.87
N ILE A 62 15.28 -12.17 13.91
CA ILE A 62 14.06 -11.49 14.39
C ILE A 62 13.50 -10.56 13.30
N LEU A 63 14.37 -9.76 12.67
CA LEU A 63 13.97 -8.84 11.60
C LEU A 63 13.45 -9.59 10.37
N SER A 64 14.03 -10.74 10.05
CA SER A 64 13.54 -11.64 9.00
C SER A 64 12.12 -12.09 9.29
N ASN A 65 11.84 -12.60 10.50
CA ASN A 65 10.48 -12.99 10.90
C ASN A 65 9.47 -11.84 10.74
N LEU A 66 9.83 -10.64 11.18
CA LEU A 66 8.98 -9.44 11.04
C LEU A 66 8.73 -9.10 9.57
N THR A 67 9.77 -9.11 8.74
CA THR A 67 9.69 -8.79 7.32
C THR A 67 8.80 -9.78 6.57
N TYR A 68 8.94 -11.07 6.87
CA TYR A 68 8.09 -12.12 6.30
C TYR A 68 6.62 -11.94 6.74
N ALA A 69 6.35 -11.66 8.01
CA ALA A 69 4.98 -11.41 8.48
C ALA A 69 4.34 -10.21 7.76
N ILE A 70 5.09 -9.14 7.54
CA ILE A 70 4.65 -7.96 6.79
C ILE A 70 4.37 -8.31 5.32
N ILE A 71 5.29 -8.97 4.61
CA ILE A 71 5.08 -9.29 3.19
C ILE A 71 3.92 -10.26 3.01
N PHE A 72 3.84 -11.34 3.81
CA PHE A 72 2.75 -12.31 3.70
C PHE A 72 1.39 -11.67 4.00
N SER A 73 1.30 -10.80 5.01
CA SER A 73 0.05 -10.10 5.32
C SER A 73 -0.35 -9.11 4.22
N LEU A 74 0.61 -8.42 3.59
CA LEU A 74 0.36 -7.57 2.43
C LEU A 74 -0.13 -8.36 1.21
N VAL A 75 0.40 -9.57 0.96
CA VAL A 75 -0.07 -10.45 -0.12
C VAL A 75 -1.55 -10.75 0.01
N ILE A 76 -1.97 -11.24 1.17
CA ILE A 76 -3.37 -11.58 1.41
C ILE A 76 -4.26 -10.34 1.36
N THR A 77 -3.85 -9.23 1.98
CA THR A 77 -4.69 -8.03 2.07
C THR A 77 -4.76 -7.27 0.76
N SER A 78 -3.71 -7.27 -0.07
CA SER A 78 -3.70 -6.61 -1.39
C SER A 78 -4.77 -7.13 -2.35
N LEU A 79 -5.13 -8.42 -2.25
CA LEU A 79 -6.18 -9.04 -3.04
C LEU A 79 -7.56 -8.42 -2.77
N PHE A 80 -7.79 -7.98 -1.53
CA PHE A 80 -9.08 -7.46 -1.08
C PHE A 80 -9.11 -5.93 -1.02
N SER A 81 -7.99 -5.29 -0.70
CA SER A 81 -7.89 -3.86 -0.37
C SER A 81 -8.62 -2.96 -1.36
N LEU A 82 -8.35 -3.08 -2.66
CA LEU A 82 -8.97 -2.22 -3.66
C LEU A 82 -10.48 -2.48 -3.81
N VAL A 83 -10.90 -3.74 -3.76
CA VAL A 83 -12.34 -4.10 -3.86
C VAL A 83 -13.10 -3.62 -2.64
N VAL A 84 -12.56 -3.84 -1.45
CA VAL A 84 -13.14 -3.37 -0.19
C VAL A 84 -13.18 -1.84 -0.16
N THR A 85 -12.14 -1.16 -0.62
CA THR A 85 -12.14 0.32 -0.76
C THR A 85 -13.30 0.78 -1.64
N ARG A 86 -13.50 0.12 -2.80
CA ARG A 86 -14.60 0.45 -3.70
C ARG A 86 -15.96 0.19 -3.06
N PHE A 87 -16.13 -0.96 -2.41
CA PHE A 87 -17.35 -1.31 -1.69
C PHE A 87 -17.69 -0.27 -0.63
N VAL A 88 -16.73 0.11 0.23
CA VAL A 88 -16.94 1.11 1.27
C VAL A 88 -17.27 2.47 0.65
N ALA A 89 -16.62 2.85 -0.46
CA ALA A 89 -16.94 4.08 -1.20
C ALA A 89 -18.40 4.11 -1.66
N ASP A 90 -18.88 3.01 -2.23
CA ASP A 90 -20.25 2.87 -2.73
C ASP A 90 -21.26 2.88 -1.57
N MET A 91 -20.98 2.19 -0.46
CA MET A 91 -21.86 2.20 0.73
C MET A 91 -21.93 3.57 1.41
N LEU A 92 -20.82 4.30 1.47
CA LEU A 92 -20.80 5.69 1.94
C LEU A 92 -21.62 6.61 1.03
N TYR A 93 -21.52 6.42 -0.29
CA TYR A 93 -22.29 7.19 -1.27
C TYR A 93 -23.80 6.91 -1.17
N GLU A 94 -24.18 5.64 -1.06
CA GLU A 94 -25.57 5.19 -0.90
C GLU A 94 -26.12 5.39 0.53
N LYS A 95 -25.31 5.92 1.47
CA LYS A 95 -25.66 6.12 2.89
C LYS A 95 -26.07 4.83 3.62
N LYS A 96 -25.54 3.68 3.21
CA LYS A 96 -25.75 2.37 3.83
C LYS A 96 -24.68 2.09 4.89
N PHE A 97 -24.63 2.90 5.94
CA PHE A 97 -23.58 2.81 6.96
C PHE A 97 -23.60 1.49 7.76
N GLU A 98 -24.79 0.89 7.89
CA GLU A 98 -25.02 -0.35 8.63
C GLU A 98 -24.27 -1.58 8.07
N THR A 99 -23.82 -1.53 6.81
CA THR A 99 -23.15 -2.66 6.15
C THR A 99 -21.63 -2.63 6.32
N ILE A 100 -21.06 -1.51 6.76
CA ILE A 100 -19.61 -1.25 6.76
C ILE A 100 -18.88 -2.06 7.85
N ILE A 101 -19.36 -2.04 9.10
CA ILE A 101 -18.77 -2.88 10.16
C ILE A 101 -18.96 -4.38 9.87
N PRO A 102 -20.16 -4.84 9.47
CA PRO A 102 -20.36 -6.22 9.02
C PRO A 102 -19.40 -6.68 7.93
N SER A 103 -19.11 -5.83 6.92
CA SER A 103 -18.17 -6.17 5.86
C SER A 103 -16.72 -6.20 6.36
N PHE A 104 -16.36 -5.35 7.33
CA PHE A 104 -15.04 -5.37 7.94
C PHE A 104 -14.78 -6.72 8.62
N TYR A 105 -15.72 -7.22 9.43
CA TYR A 105 -15.58 -8.53 10.07
C TYR A 105 -15.56 -9.67 9.05
N ALA A 106 -16.43 -9.64 8.04
CA ALA A 106 -16.49 -10.68 7.02
C ALA A 106 -15.22 -10.74 6.16
N SER A 107 -14.72 -9.59 5.68
CA SER A 107 -13.47 -9.50 4.93
C SER A 107 -12.26 -9.92 5.76
N SER A 108 -12.19 -9.49 7.02
CA SER A 108 -11.16 -9.89 7.98
C SER A 108 -11.16 -11.40 8.22
N ALA A 109 -12.32 -11.99 8.45
CA ALA A 109 -12.45 -13.43 8.68
C ALA A 109 -11.99 -14.24 7.45
N LEU A 110 -12.33 -13.80 6.23
CA LEU A 110 -11.90 -14.46 5.00
C LEU A 110 -10.39 -14.33 4.77
N MET A 111 -9.81 -13.15 5.00
CA MET A 111 -8.36 -12.94 4.94
C MET A 111 -7.63 -13.87 5.92
N LEU A 112 -8.08 -13.93 7.18
CA LEU A 112 -7.47 -14.78 8.20
C LEU A 112 -7.67 -16.26 7.89
N MET A 113 -8.84 -16.69 7.42
CA MET A 113 -9.12 -18.08 7.08
C MET A 113 -8.24 -18.60 5.93
N ILE A 114 -7.94 -17.74 4.94
CA ILE A 114 -7.08 -18.10 3.81
C ILE A 114 -5.60 -17.96 4.19
N GLY A 115 -5.24 -16.86 4.84
CA GLY A 115 -3.85 -16.49 5.10
C GLY A 115 -3.21 -17.26 6.25
N THR A 116 -3.94 -17.47 7.35
CA THR A 116 -3.40 -18.10 8.57
C THR A 116 -2.90 -19.52 8.32
N PRO A 117 -3.64 -20.42 7.64
CA PRO A 117 -3.15 -21.77 7.38
C PRO A 117 -1.91 -21.79 6.48
N LEU A 118 -1.87 -20.93 5.45
CA LEU A 118 -0.73 -20.83 4.53
C LEU A 118 0.53 -20.35 5.26
N TYR A 119 0.41 -19.32 6.08
CA TYR A 119 1.54 -18.75 6.81
C TYR A 119 1.96 -19.63 7.99
N ALA A 120 1.01 -20.24 8.71
CA ALA A 120 1.31 -21.18 9.79
C ALA A 120 2.06 -22.42 9.26
N LEU A 121 1.69 -22.93 8.08
CA LEU A 121 2.41 -24.02 7.43
C LEU A 121 3.86 -23.62 7.10
N TYR A 122 4.06 -22.42 6.55
CA TYR A 122 5.40 -21.89 6.29
C TYR A 122 6.22 -21.77 7.59
N LEU A 123 5.64 -21.16 8.62
CA LEU A 123 6.31 -20.98 9.91
C LEU A 123 6.62 -22.32 10.61
N ALA A 124 5.76 -23.33 10.48
CA ALA A 124 6.01 -24.66 11.04
C ALA A 124 7.23 -25.34 10.40
N LEU A 125 7.54 -25.03 9.15
CA LEU A 125 8.73 -25.52 8.45
C LEU A 125 9.97 -24.66 8.70
N ALA A 126 9.79 -23.36 8.92
CA ALA A 126 10.88 -22.39 8.96
C ALA A 126 11.35 -22.01 10.38
N SER A 127 10.47 -22.05 11.38
CA SER A 127 10.74 -21.54 12.74
C SER A 127 11.47 -22.56 13.60
N ARG A 128 12.20 -22.08 14.62
CA ARG A 128 12.99 -22.94 15.51
C ARG A 128 12.17 -23.48 16.68
N SER A 129 11.08 -22.80 17.03
CA SER A 129 10.26 -23.14 18.20
C SER A 129 8.77 -22.90 17.97
N LEU A 130 7.93 -23.65 18.69
CA LEU A 130 6.47 -23.49 18.64
C LEU A 130 6.01 -22.09 19.13
N ALA A 131 6.75 -21.50 20.06
CA ALA A 131 6.48 -20.14 20.54
C ALA A 131 6.65 -19.10 19.43
N GLU A 132 7.71 -19.19 18.63
CA GLU A 132 7.93 -18.34 17.45
C GLU A 132 6.84 -18.53 16.41
N VAL A 133 6.41 -19.78 16.16
CA VAL A 133 5.28 -20.05 15.26
C VAL A 133 4.01 -19.35 15.77
N ALA A 134 3.69 -19.50 17.05
CA ALA A 134 2.49 -18.90 17.64
C ALA A 134 2.52 -17.37 17.58
N MET A 135 3.63 -16.74 17.95
CA MET A 135 3.78 -15.28 17.88
C MET A 135 3.82 -14.77 16.43
N GLY A 136 4.46 -15.50 15.51
CA GLY A 136 4.51 -15.13 14.10
C GLY A 136 3.13 -15.19 13.46
N VAL A 137 2.35 -16.24 13.73
CA VAL A 137 0.95 -16.37 13.29
C VAL A 137 0.08 -15.27 13.89
N LEU A 138 0.27 -14.95 15.18
CA LEU A 138 -0.44 -13.86 15.84
C LEU A 138 -0.13 -12.50 15.21
N LEU A 139 1.15 -12.19 15.00
CA LEU A 139 1.59 -10.95 14.35
C LEU A 139 1.05 -10.85 12.92
N PHE A 140 1.10 -11.94 12.16
CA PHE A 140 0.50 -11.98 10.81
C PHE A 140 -0.99 -11.68 10.83
N GLY A 141 -1.73 -12.26 11.79
CA GLY A 141 -3.16 -12.02 11.95
C GLY A 141 -3.45 -10.56 12.32
N GLU A 142 -2.71 -10.00 13.28
CA GLU A 142 -2.80 -8.60 13.67
C GLU A 142 -2.52 -7.67 12.49
N LEU A 143 -1.46 -7.92 11.72
CA LEU A 143 -1.12 -7.12 10.53
C LEU A 143 -2.23 -7.20 9.47
N CYS A 144 -2.79 -8.39 9.19
CA CYS A 144 -3.91 -8.53 8.27
C CYS A 144 -5.10 -7.65 8.69
N LEU A 145 -5.42 -7.66 9.99
CA LEU A 145 -6.49 -6.83 10.54
C LEU A 145 -6.15 -5.35 10.46
N VAL A 146 -4.93 -4.94 10.80
CA VAL A 146 -4.47 -3.55 10.72
C VAL A 146 -4.56 -3.02 9.29
N TRP A 147 -4.05 -3.75 8.30
CA TRP A 147 -4.13 -3.33 6.89
C TRP A 147 -5.59 -3.19 6.43
N ASN A 148 -6.45 -4.13 6.83
CA ASN A 148 -7.86 -4.07 6.49
C ASN A 148 -8.53 -2.86 7.17
N VAL A 149 -8.34 -2.67 8.47
CA VAL A 149 -8.94 -1.57 9.23
C VAL A 149 -8.49 -0.20 8.69
N ILE A 150 -7.22 -0.07 8.27
CA ILE A 150 -6.70 1.15 7.62
C ILE A 150 -7.45 1.42 6.31
N THR A 151 -7.79 0.38 5.54
CA THR A 151 -8.61 0.51 4.32
C THR A 151 -9.98 1.13 4.62
N TYR A 152 -10.61 0.78 5.74
CA TYR A 152 -11.87 1.40 6.18
C TYR A 152 -11.68 2.81 6.75
N LEU A 153 -10.67 3.01 7.61
CA LEU A 153 -10.38 4.31 8.24
C LEU A 153 -9.98 5.39 7.23
N THR A 154 -9.32 5.00 6.14
CA THR A 154 -8.98 5.91 5.04
C THR A 154 -10.22 6.34 4.25
N ALA A 155 -11.23 5.47 4.11
CA ALA A 155 -12.50 5.84 3.49
C ALA A 155 -13.29 6.88 4.29
N ILE A 156 -13.24 6.82 5.63
CA ILE A 156 -13.79 7.86 6.52
C ILE A 156 -12.82 9.00 6.83
N LYS A 157 -11.66 9.03 6.18
CA LYS A 157 -10.66 10.11 6.24
C LYS A 157 -10.10 10.37 7.66
N SER A 158 -10.08 9.36 8.52
CA SER A 158 -9.61 9.46 9.91
C SER A 158 -8.08 9.32 10.03
N TYR A 159 -7.33 10.06 9.23
CA TYR A 159 -5.88 9.91 9.11
C TYR A 159 -5.09 10.26 10.38
N LYS A 160 -5.56 11.24 11.16
CA LYS A 160 -4.94 11.61 12.45
C LYS A 160 -4.98 10.44 13.44
N GLU A 161 -6.07 9.68 13.43
CA GLU A 161 -6.25 8.55 14.32
C GLU A 161 -5.40 7.35 13.91
N ILE A 162 -5.17 7.16 12.60
CA ILE A 162 -4.22 6.17 12.10
C ILE A 162 -2.81 6.46 12.64
N ILE A 163 -2.37 7.71 12.57
CA ILE A 163 -1.06 8.15 13.07
C ILE A 163 -0.93 7.93 14.59
N LYS A 164 -1.96 8.29 15.37
CA LYS A 164 -1.99 8.01 16.82
C LYS A 164 -1.86 6.52 17.11
N GLY A 165 -2.51 5.67 16.32
CA GLY A 165 -2.38 4.21 16.43
C GLY A 165 -0.94 3.74 16.22
N PHE A 166 -0.22 4.29 15.24
CA PHE A 166 1.20 3.98 15.05
C PHE A 166 2.09 4.48 16.20
N PHE A 167 1.85 5.68 16.74
CA PHE A 167 2.57 6.16 17.92
C PHE A 167 2.31 5.27 19.14
N LEU A 168 1.07 4.80 19.31
CA LEU A 168 0.71 3.82 20.34
C LEU A 168 1.50 2.51 20.14
N ALA A 169 1.56 1.97 18.92
CA ALA A 169 2.34 0.76 18.64
C ALA A 169 3.82 0.92 18.99
N ILE A 170 4.44 2.03 18.58
CA ILE A 170 5.86 2.32 18.89
C ILE A 170 6.06 2.41 20.40
N GLY A 171 5.21 3.17 21.10
CA GLY A 171 5.31 3.33 22.56
C GLY A 171 5.15 2.01 23.30
N VAL A 172 4.14 1.21 22.95
CA VAL A 172 3.90 -0.10 23.56
C VAL A 172 5.05 -1.06 23.27
N THR A 173 5.57 -1.08 22.03
CA THR A 173 6.71 -1.94 21.66
C THR A 173 7.96 -1.59 22.47
N ILE A 174 8.30 -0.29 22.57
CA ILE A 174 9.49 0.15 23.32
C ILE A 174 9.35 -0.17 24.82
N VAL A 175 8.20 0.16 25.43
CA VAL A 175 7.98 -0.06 26.87
C VAL A 175 7.97 -1.55 27.22
N SER A 176 7.21 -2.36 26.46
CA SER A 176 7.14 -3.80 26.71
C SER A 176 8.44 -4.52 26.32
N GLY A 177 9.18 -4.01 25.34
CA GLY A 177 10.50 -4.49 24.97
C GLY A 177 11.54 -4.26 26.07
N LEU A 178 11.61 -3.03 26.62
CA LEU A 178 12.49 -2.71 27.75
C LEU A 178 12.15 -3.54 28.99
N LEU A 179 10.86 -3.69 29.30
CA LEU A 179 10.40 -4.55 30.40
C LEU A 179 10.82 -6.02 30.19
N SER A 180 10.70 -6.51 28.96
CA SER A 180 11.10 -7.87 28.62
C SER A 180 12.60 -8.12 28.77
N ILE A 181 13.43 -7.12 28.42
CA ILE A 181 14.88 -7.16 28.64
C ILE A 181 15.17 -7.24 30.14
N PHE A 182 14.51 -6.40 30.94
CA PHE A 182 14.66 -6.43 32.41
C PHE A 182 14.27 -7.78 33.02
N LEU A 183 13.20 -8.40 32.52
CA LEU A 183 12.71 -9.71 32.96
C LEU A 183 13.46 -10.90 32.33
N HIS A 184 14.52 -10.66 31.55
CA HIS A 184 15.35 -11.66 30.88
C HIS A 184 14.52 -12.69 30.06
N GLN A 185 13.47 -12.22 29.40
CA GLN A 185 12.55 -13.07 28.62
C GLN A 185 13.13 -13.40 27.25
N LYS A 186 13.33 -14.69 26.95
CA LYS A 186 13.93 -15.19 25.70
C LYS A 186 13.25 -14.66 24.43
N TYR A 187 11.91 -14.59 24.42
CA TYR A 187 11.11 -14.17 23.27
C TYR A 187 10.53 -12.76 23.41
N GLY A 188 11.01 -12.00 24.41
CA GLY A 188 10.35 -10.80 24.86
C GLY A 188 10.31 -9.66 23.83
N ILE A 189 11.34 -9.53 22.99
CA ILE A 189 11.33 -8.53 21.91
C ILE A 189 10.27 -8.87 20.85
N PHE A 190 10.15 -10.14 20.45
CA PHE A 190 9.13 -10.52 19.46
C PHE A 190 7.70 -10.36 20.02
N LEU A 191 7.51 -10.71 21.30
CA LEU A 191 6.26 -10.46 22.01
C LEU A 191 5.95 -8.95 22.12
N SER A 192 6.96 -8.10 22.34
CA SER A 192 6.75 -6.65 22.42
C SER A 192 6.20 -6.06 21.12
N VAL A 193 6.63 -6.59 19.97
CA VAL A 193 6.13 -6.18 18.65
C VAL A 193 4.69 -6.63 18.45
N CYS A 194 4.36 -7.85 18.86
CA CYS A 194 2.97 -8.34 18.87
C CYS A 194 2.08 -7.45 19.75
N LEU A 195 2.51 -7.11 20.97
CA LEU A 195 1.76 -6.21 21.84
C LEU A 195 1.60 -4.81 21.23
N GLY A 196 2.62 -4.31 20.53
CA GLY A 196 2.56 -3.04 19.81
C GLY A 196 1.50 -3.02 18.71
N TYR A 197 1.58 -3.96 17.77
CA TYR A 197 0.62 -4.07 16.67
C TYR A 197 -0.78 -4.46 17.16
N GLY A 198 -0.89 -5.35 18.14
CA GLY A 198 -2.15 -5.68 18.80
C GLY A 198 -2.80 -4.47 19.47
N GLY A 199 -2.04 -3.66 20.20
CA GLY A 199 -2.53 -2.42 20.81
C GLY A 199 -3.07 -1.43 19.76
N MET A 200 -2.33 -1.24 18.67
CA MET A 200 -2.76 -0.42 17.52
C MET A 200 -4.00 -0.98 16.84
N MET A 201 -4.08 -2.30 16.64
CA MET A 201 -5.24 -2.97 16.08
C MET A 201 -6.49 -2.71 16.94
N PHE A 202 -6.43 -2.93 18.26
CA PHE A 202 -7.57 -2.67 19.14
C PHE A 202 -7.99 -1.20 19.13
N TRP A 203 -7.04 -0.27 19.14
CA TRP A 203 -7.30 1.16 19.02
C TRP A 203 -8.05 1.48 17.73
N MET A 204 -7.58 0.96 16.60
CA MET A 204 -8.19 1.24 15.29
C MET A 204 -9.55 0.57 15.09
N VAL A 205 -9.73 -0.66 15.57
CA VAL A 205 -11.03 -1.34 15.52
C VAL A 205 -12.06 -0.58 16.35
N ARG A 206 -11.68 -0.12 17.55
CA ARG A 206 -12.54 0.73 18.39
C ARG A 206 -13.00 1.97 17.63
N LEU A 207 -12.11 2.66 16.91
CA LEU A 207 -12.45 3.87 16.18
C LEU A 207 -13.50 3.65 15.09
N ILE A 208 -13.49 2.49 14.41
CA ILE A 208 -14.53 2.17 13.43
C ILE A 208 -15.88 1.99 14.13
N HIS A 209 -15.92 1.34 15.30
CA HIS A 209 -17.13 1.18 16.10
C HIS A 209 -17.66 2.49 16.67
N ASP A 210 -16.78 3.43 17.00
CA ASP A 210 -17.17 4.76 17.47
C ASP A 210 -17.78 5.61 16.32
N TYR A 211 -17.45 5.30 15.05
CA TYR A 211 -17.90 6.07 13.89
C TYR A 211 -19.15 5.51 13.21
N PHE A 212 -19.28 4.19 13.12
CA PHE A 212 -20.38 3.53 12.43
C PHE A 212 -21.31 2.79 13.39
N PRO A 213 -22.62 2.70 13.07
CA PRO A 213 -23.56 1.95 13.87
C PRO A 213 -23.12 0.48 13.98
N SER A 214 -23.05 0.00 15.21
CA SER A 214 -22.46 -1.31 15.53
C SER A 214 -23.46 -2.41 15.22
N ASN A 215 -23.15 -3.22 14.21
CA ASN A 215 -23.80 -4.48 13.94
C ASN A 215 -22.73 -5.59 13.89
N LEU A 216 -22.76 -6.49 14.88
CA LEU A 216 -21.79 -7.60 14.99
C LEU A 216 -22.08 -8.74 14.01
N LYS A 217 -23.17 -8.68 13.24
CA LYS A 217 -23.44 -9.68 12.21
C LYS A 217 -22.44 -9.47 11.07
N MET A 218 -21.77 -10.55 10.65
CA MET A 218 -20.96 -10.51 9.43
C MET A 218 -21.87 -10.28 8.22
N SER A 219 -21.41 -9.50 7.25
CA SER A 219 -22.07 -9.35 5.94
C SER A 219 -21.08 -9.67 4.84
N PHE A 220 -21.41 -10.66 4.03
CA PHE A 220 -20.58 -11.09 2.90
C PHE A 220 -20.94 -10.36 1.60
N GLU A 221 -21.79 -9.33 1.66
CA GLU A 221 -22.26 -8.58 0.50
C GLU A 221 -21.13 -8.01 -0.36
N PHE A 222 -20.01 -7.62 0.26
CA PHE A 222 -18.83 -7.11 -0.43
C PHE A 222 -18.24 -8.12 -1.45
N LEU A 223 -18.49 -9.43 -1.29
CA LEU A 223 -18.05 -10.44 -2.25
C LEU A 223 -18.68 -10.24 -3.63
N LYS A 224 -19.87 -9.64 -3.74
CA LYS A 224 -20.47 -9.29 -5.04
C LYS A 224 -19.61 -8.29 -5.82
N TRP A 225 -18.87 -7.42 -5.13
CA TRP A 225 -17.93 -6.49 -5.76
C TRP A 225 -16.69 -7.21 -6.29
N PHE A 226 -16.36 -8.42 -5.83
CA PHE A 226 -15.31 -9.23 -6.45
C PHE A 226 -15.69 -9.73 -7.84
N ASP A 227 -16.97 -10.02 -8.09
CA ASP A 227 -17.45 -10.39 -9.43
C ASP A 227 -17.41 -9.15 -10.36
N GLN A 228 -17.93 -8.02 -9.89
CA GLN A 228 -18.04 -6.80 -10.70
C GLN A 228 -16.69 -6.09 -10.93
N PHE A 229 -15.83 -6.04 -9.92
CA PHE A 229 -14.55 -5.31 -9.92
C PHE A 229 -13.35 -6.25 -9.79
N SER A 230 -13.42 -7.46 -10.38
CA SER A 230 -12.33 -8.45 -10.32
C SER A 230 -10.99 -7.92 -10.89
N ASP A 231 -11.07 -6.97 -11.82
CA ASP A 231 -9.89 -6.34 -12.41
C ASP A 231 -9.16 -5.45 -11.39
N LEU A 232 -9.88 -4.86 -10.42
CA LEU A 232 -9.31 -4.10 -9.32
C LEU A 232 -8.52 -5.00 -8.38
N ALA A 233 -9.10 -6.14 -7.97
CA ALA A 233 -8.42 -7.14 -7.14
C ALA A 233 -7.10 -7.61 -7.78
N LYS A 234 -7.14 -7.92 -9.08
CA LYS A 234 -5.96 -8.35 -9.84
C LYS A 234 -4.92 -7.25 -9.96
N THR A 235 -5.34 -6.01 -10.17
CA THR A 235 -4.43 -4.86 -10.24
C THR A 235 -3.65 -4.70 -8.93
N GLY A 236 -4.34 -4.76 -7.79
CA GLY A 236 -3.70 -4.68 -6.46
C GLY A 236 -2.67 -5.79 -6.24
N LEU A 237 -3.03 -7.04 -6.55
CA LEU A 237 -2.13 -8.18 -6.43
C LEU A 237 -0.92 -8.06 -7.37
N TYR A 238 -1.12 -7.70 -8.64
CA TYR A 238 -0.02 -7.55 -9.59
C TYR A 238 0.92 -6.41 -9.20
N MET A 239 0.39 -5.28 -8.74
CA MET A 239 1.22 -4.18 -8.25
C MET A 239 2.04 -4.58 -7.04
N LEU A 240 1.48 -5.37 -6.13
CA LEU A 240 2.24 -5.91 -4.99
C LEU A 240 3.36 -6.85 -5.46
N VAL A 241 3.05 -7.82 -6.32
CA VAL A 241 4.04 -8.75 -6.86
C VAL A 241 5.15 -7.98 -7.57
N ALA A 242 4.80 -7.02 -8.41
CA ALA A 242 5.78 -6.20 -9.11
C ALA A 242 6.67 -5.39 -8.16
N LEU A 243 6.11 -4.89 -7.05
CA LEU A 243 6.87 -4.08 -6.10
C LEU A 243 7.81 -4.88 -5.20
N PHE A 244 7.51 -6.15 -4.91
CA PHE A 244 8.26 -6.97 -3.94
C PHE A 244 8.98 -8.18 -4.54
N ALA A 245 8.68 -8.60 -5.77
CA ALA A 245 9.26 -9.81 -6.35
C ALA A 245 10.79 -9.75 -6.46
N HIS A 246 11.37 -8.60 -6.83
CA HIS A 246 12.82 -8.44 -6.95
C HIS A 246 13.53 -8.65 -5.60
N ILE A 247 12.95 -8.18 -4.49
CA ILE A 247 13.44 -8.40 -3.13
C ILE A 247 13.39 -9.89 -2.78
N VAL A 248 12.22 -10.52 -2.92
CA VAL A 248 12.02 -11.92 -2.56
C VAL A 248 12.89 -12.85 -3.41
N ILE A 249 13.06 -12.57 -4.71
CA ILE A 249 13.94 -13.35 -5.59
C ILE A 249 15.41 -13.23 -5.12
N ASN A 250 15.86 -12.03 -4.73
CA ASN A 250 17.22 -11.82 -4.23
C ASN A 250 17.48 -12.54 -2.90
N TRP A 251 16.45 -12.81 -2.09
CA TRP A 251 16.60 -13.66 -0.90
C TRP A 251 16.99 -15.10 -1.23
N PHE A 252 16.70 -15.59 -2.44
CA PHE A 252 17.15 -16.89 -2.92
C PHE A 252 18.35 -16.80 -3.88
N GLY A 253 18.94 -15.61 -3.99
CA GLY A 253 20.05 -15.29 -4.88
C GLY A 253 21.44 -15.48 -4.29
N PRO A 254 22.50 -15.03 -5.00
CA PRO A 254 23.89 -15.19 -4.59
C PRO A 254 24.26 -14.37 -3.34
N ILE A 255 23.52 -13.28 -3.07
CA ILE A 255 23.71 -12.39 -1.90
C ILE A 255 22.85 -12.79 -0.70
N SER A 256 22.27 -14.00 -0.72
CA SER A 256 21.39 -14.51 0.32
C SER A 256 22.16 -14.78 1.62
N LYS A 257 21.59 -14.29 2.73
CA LYS A 257 21.93 -14.70 4.09
C LYS A 257 20.84 -15.64 4.58
N SER A 258 21.19 -16.92 4.77
CA SER A 258 20.30 -17.94 5.32
C SER A 258 20.38 -17.99 6.85
N PHE A 259 19.22 -18.15 7.48
CA PHE A 259 19.12 -18.52 8.89
C PHE A 259 18.69 -19.99 9.01
N ASP A 260 18.62 -20.53 10.22
CA ASP A 260 18.11 -21.90 10.41
C ASP A 260 16.68 -22.02 9.83
N GLY A 261 16.42 -23.15 9.15
CA GLY A 261 15.15 -23.41 8.47
C GLY A 261 15.08 -22.82 7.06
N PHE A 262 13.92 -22.30 6.69
CA PHE A 262 13.62 -21.74 5.35
C PHE A 262 13.70 -20.21 5.30
N PHE A 263 14.14 -19.55 6.38
CA PHE A 263 14.28 -18.10 6.40
C PHE A 263 15.53 -17.65 5.65
N ARG A 264 15.34 -16.77 4.67
CA ARG A 264 16.42 -16.17 3.89
C ARG A 264 16.16 -14.69 3.71
N THR A 265 17.21 -13.90 3.76
CA THR A 265 17.14 -12.45 3.52
C THR A 265 18.32 -12.03 2.66
N ALA A 266 18.32 -10.81 2.15
CA ALA A 266 19.48 -10.24 1.48
C ALA A 266 19.73 -8.84 2.05
N PRO A 267 20.28 -8.69 3.28
CA PRO A 267 20.41 -7.39 3.93
C PRO A 267 21.18 -6.35 3.09
N VAL A 268 22.13 -6.82 2.28
CA VAL A 268 22.90 -6.02 1.32
C VAL A 268 22.01 -5.35 0.25
N TYR A 269 20.88 -5.95 -0.08
CA TYR A 269 19.89 -5.42 -1.02
C TYR A 269 18.69 -4.79 -0.32
N ASP A 270 18.19 -5.42 0.74
CA ASP A 270 16.97 -5.05 1.46
C ASP A 270 17.07 -3.65 2.09
N VAL A 271 18.20 -3.32 2.73
CA VAL A 271 18.40 -2.02 3.38
C VAL A 271 18.46 -0.88 2.35
N PRO A 272 19.28 -0.95 1.29
CA PRO A 272 19.21 0.03 0.19
C PRO A 272 17.82 0.13 -0.44
N ALA A 273 17.12 -0.98 -0.66
CA ALA A 273 15.79 -0.99 -1.26
C ALA A 273 14.77 -0.24 -0.40
N MET A 274 14.77 -0.47 0.92
CA MET A 274 13.91 0.23 1.86
C MET A 274 14.16 1.75 1.85
N LEU A 275 15.43 2.17 1.87
CA LEU A 275 15.79 3.59 1.83
C LEU A 275 15.45 4.23 0.48
N ALA A 276 15.70 3.53 -0.62
CA ALA A 276 15.38 4.00 -1.96
C ALA A 276 13.86 4.09 -2.18
N TYR A 277 13.06 3.21 -1.56
CA TYR A 277 11.61 3.27 -1.61
C TYR A 277 11.04 4.57 -1.00
N LEU A 278 11.75 5.21 -0.06
CA LEU A 278 11.35 6.52 0.48
C LEU A 278 11.25 7.61 -0.60
N THR A 279 11.97 7.47 -1.72
CA THR A 279 11.88 8.41 -2.82
C THR A 279 10.48 8.46 -3.45
N THR A 280 9.71 7.36 -3.39
CA THR A 280 8.36 7.26 -3.96
C THR A 280 7.35 8.20 -3.28
N LEU A 281 7.63 8.57 -2.02
CA LEU A 281 6.80 9.47 -1.22
C LEU A 281 6.61 10.82 -1.89
N VAL A 282 7.60 11.29 -2.64
CA VAL A 282 7.51 12.57 -3.36
C VAL A 282 6.39 12.53 -4.39
N SER A 283 6.31 11.47 -5.20
CA SER A 283 5.23 11.27 -6.17
C SER A 283 3.89 11.10 -5.48
N THR A 284 3.80 10.26 -4.43
CA THR A 284 2.54 10.02 -3.72
C THR A 284 1.96 11.32 -3.14
N LEU A 285 2.79 12.13 -2.49
CA LEU A 285 2.35 13.41 -1.92
C LEU A 285 1.96 14.42 -2.99
N ASN A 286 2.75 14.54 -4.05
CA ASN A 286 2.42 15.48 -5.13
C ASN A 286 1.17 15.04 -5.89
N PHE A 287 0.98 13.73 -6.11
CA PHE A 287 -0.20 13.19 -6.76
C PHE A 287 -1.46 13.48 -5.95
N VAL A 288 -1.45 13.24 -4.64
CA VAL A 288 -2.64 13.53 -3.84
C VAL A 288 -2.96 15.03 -3.86
N MET A 289 -1.95 15.88 -3.69
CA MET A 289 -2.14 17.34 -3.76
C MET A 289 -2.68 17.77 -5.12
N SER A 290 -2.11 17.25 -6.21
CA SER A 290 -2.56 17.47 -7.58
C SER A 290 -4.02 17.05 -7.77
N VAL A 291 -4.36 15.82 -7.39
CA VAL A 291 -5.68 15.25 -7.63
C VAL A 291 -6.73 15.95 -6.78
N GLU A 292 -6.50 16.12 -5.48
CA GLU A 292 -7.51 16.66 -4.55
C GLU A 292 -7.69 18.17 -4.67
N VAL A 293 -6.61 18.93 -4.91
CA VAL A 293 -6.65 20.40 -4.90
C VAL A 293 -6.84 20.98 -6.29
N SER A 294 -6.10 20.47 -7.29
CA SER A 294 -6.12 21.01 -8.65
C SER A 294 -7.14 20.30 -9.55
N PHE A 295 -7.07 18.98 -9.68
CA PHE A 295 -7.83 18.25 -10.69
C PHE A 295 -9.31 17.99 -10.31
N TYR A 296 -9.58 17.57 -9.06
CA TYR A 296 -10.91 17.18 -8.59
C TYR A 296 -11.99 18.27 -8.80
N PRO A 297 -11.73 19.58 -8.58
CA PRO A 297 -12.70 20.63 -8.86
C PRO A 297 -13.13 20.69 -10.34
N HIS A 298 -12.19 20.54 -11.27
CA HIS A 298 -12.47 20.54 -12.71
C HIS A 298 -13.22 19.27 -13.12
N PHE A 299 -12.79 18.12 -12.59
CA PHE A 299 -13.49 16.85 -12.78
C PHE A 299 -14.95 16.92 -12.30
N ARG A 300 -15.19 17.46 -11.11
CA ARG A 300 -16.54 17.64 -10.58
C ARG A 300 -17.37 18.60 -11.43
N ARG A 301 -16.77 19.68 -11.94
CA ARG A 301 -17.45 20.65 -12.83
C ARG A 301 -17.88 19.97 -14.13
N TYR A 302 -17.00 19.19 -14.75
CA TYR A 302 -17.30 18.44 -15.97
C TYR A 302 -18.53 17.52 -15.78
N PHE A 303 -18.57 16.71 -14.72
CA PHE A 303 -19.73 15.84 -14.44
C PHE A 303 -20.99 16.59 -13.99
N LYS A 304 -20.84 17.76 -13.38
CA LYS A 304 -21.99 18.60 -12.98
C LYS A 304 -22.73 19.12 -14.21
N LEU A 305 -22.00 19.51 -15.27
CA LEU A 305 -22.58 20.01 -16.52
C LEU A 305 -23.38 18.95 -17.30
N TYR A 306 -23.15 17.66 -17.07
CA TYR A 306 -23.99 16.60 -17.64
C TYR A 306 -25.31 16.41 -16.88
N ASN A 307 -25.33 16.66 -15.58
CA ASN A 307 -26.52 16.51 -14.74
C ASN A 307 -27.38 17.78 -14.68
N GLU A 308 -26.81 18.92 -15.04
CA GLU A 308 -27.46 20.23 -15.12
C GLU A 308 -27.58 20.67 -16.59
N GLU A 309 -28.31 21.75 -16.89
CA GLU A 309 -28.51 22.25 -18.27
C GLU A 309 -27.25 22.92 -18.87
N GLY A 310 -26.11 22.22 -18.88
CA GLY A 310 -24.89 22.68 -19.53
C GLY A 310 -24.98 22.59 -21.06
N SER A 311 -24.52 23.62 -21.77
CA SER A 311 -24.43 23.55 -23.23
C SER A 311 -23.31 22.60 -23.67
N LEU A 312 -23.39 22.06 -24.91
CA LEU A 312 -22.34 21.20 -25.45
C LEU A 312 -20.97 21.90 -25.44
N SER A 313 -20.94 23.20 -25.72
CA SER A 313 -19.74 24.03 -25.64
C SER A 313 -19.17 24.09 -24.22
N ASP A 314 -20.02 24.22 -23.20
CA ASP A 314 -19.57 24.26 -21.79
C ASP A 314 -18.93 22.92 -21.38
N ILE A 315 -19.51 21.81 -21.85
CA ILE A 315 -19.00 20.46 -21.59
C ILE A 315 -17.63 20.26 -22.25
N GLN A 316 -17.49 20.63 -23.53
CA GLN A 316 -16.23 20.54 -24.26
C GLN A 316 -15.15 21.42 -23.64
N GLU A 317 -15.49 22.66 -23.24
CA GLU A 317 -14.56 23.55 -22.56
C GLU A 317 -14.12 22.99 -21.20
N ALA A 318 -15.06 22.48 -20.40
CA ALA A 318 -14.77 21.88 -19.10
C ALA A 318 -13.89 20.63 -19.23
N GLU A 319 -14.08 19.84 -20.30
CA GLU A 319 -13.25 18.68 -20.62
C GLU A 319 -11.81 19.09 -20.94
N THR A 320 -11.64 20.04 -21.87
CA THR A 320 -10.30 20.53 -22.24
C THR A 320 -9.59 21.11 -21.03
N GLN A 321 -10.27 21.94 -20.23
CA GLN A 321 -9.69 22.49 -18.99
C GLN A 321 -9.30 21.41 -18.00
N MET A 322 -10.12 20.38 -17.82
CA MET A 322 -9.83 19.26 -16.92
C MET A 322 -8.60 18.47 -17.40
N LEU A 323 -8.52 18.15 -18.69
CA LEU A 323 -7.41 17.41 -19.29
C LEU A 323 -6.11 18.22 -19.28
N ASP A 324 -6.18 19.53 -19.52
CA ASP A 324 -5.02 20.43 -19.44
C ASP A 324 -4.46 20.50 -18.01
N VAL A 325 -5.34 20.67 -17.00
CA VAL A 325 -4.93 20.66 -15.59
C VAL A 325 -4.29 19.31 -15.24
N MET A 326 -4.91 18.21 -15.63
CA MET A 326 -4.37 16.87 -15.40
C MET A 326 -2.98 16.68 -16.04
N SER A 327 -2.83 17.02 -17.33
CA SER A 327 -1.56 16.90 -18.06
C SER A 327 -0.45 17.73 -17.40
N ASN A 328 -0.76 18.97 -17.03
CA ASN A 328 0.18 19.85 -16.36
C ASN A 328 0.59 19.31 -14.99
N GLU A 329 -0.37 18.85 -14.20
CA GLU A 329 -0.09 18.27 -12.89
C GLU A 329 0.74 16.97 -12.97
N LEU A 330 0.47 16.09 -13.94
CA LEU A 330 1.30 14.90 -14.18
C LEU A 330 2.74 15.27 -14.57
N LYS A 331 2.92 16.28 -15.43
CA LYS A 331 4.25 16.81 -15.77
C LYS A 331 4.94 17.36 -14.52
N TYR A 332 4.23 18.07 -13.65
CA TYR A 332 4.79 18.56 -12.38
C TYR A 332 5.17 17.43 -11.43
N VAL A 333 4.35 16.38 -11.30
CA VAL A 333 4.68 15.18 -10.51
C VAL A 333 5.96 14.54 -11.04
N PHE A 334 6.07 14.34 -12.35
CA PHE A 334 7.27 13.80 -12.99
C PHE A 334 8.52 14.65 -12.68
N TRP A 335 8.49 15.96 -12.93
CA TRP A 335 9.63 16.83 -12.70
C TRP A 335 10.06 16.86 -11.23
N LYS A 336 9.10 16.94 -10.30
CA LYS A 336 9.39 16.93 -8.86
C LYS A 336 9.99 15.61 -8.41
N GLN A 337 9.45 14.48 -8.90
CA GLN A 337 9.99 13.16 -8.58
C GLN A 337 11.41 13.01 -9.13
N LEU A 338 11.65 13.40 -10.38
CA LEU A 338 12.97 13.31 -11.00
C LEU A 338 14.02 14.13 -10.24
N LEU A 339 13.71 15.40 -9.94
CA LEU A 339 14.60 16.28 -9.18
C LEU A 339 14.86 15.74 -7.77
N ALA A 340 13.83 15.25 -7.08
CA ALA A 340 13.99 14.68 -5.76
C ALA A 340 14.80 13.38 -5.78
N THR A 341 14.61 12.51 -6.77
CA THR A 341 15.40 11.29 -6.94
C THR A 341 16.87 11.63 -7.19
N ILE A 342 17.18 12.58 -8.08
CA ILE A 342 18.57 13.03 -8.32
C ILE A 342 19.19 13.61 -7.05
N PHE A 343 18.43 14.44 -6.33
CA PHE A 343 18.87 15.01 -5.05
C PHE A 343 19.16 13.92 -4.02
N ILE A 344 18.26 12.96 -3.83
CA ILE A 344 18.42 11.86 -2.87
C ILE A 344 19.56 10.93 -3.28
N MET A 345 19.78 10.69 -4.58
CA MET A 345 20.93 9.92 -5.05
C MET A 345 22.24 10.60 -4.68
N PHE A 346 22.38 11.90 -4.94
CA PHE A 346 23.60 12.64 -4.65
C PHE A 346 23.83 12.82 -3.14
N PHE A 347 22.88 13.46 -2.45
CA PHE A 347 23.01 13.77 -1.02
C PHE A 347 22.87 12.52 -0.15
N GLY A 348 21.97 11.60 -0.49
CA GLY A 348 21.79 10.35 0.24
C GLY A 348 23.03 9.47 0.19
N SER A 349 23.71 9.39 -0.96
CA SER A 349 24.98 8.65 -1.04
C SER A 349 26.03 9.23 -0.10
N VAL A 350 26.20 10.56 -0.08
CA VAL A 350 27.14 11.25 0.83
C VAL A 350 26.78 10.99 2.29
N VAL A 351 25.51 11.17 2.67
CA VAL A 351 25.04 10.97 4.05
C VAL A 351 25.26 9.52 4.50
N LEU A 352 24.97 8.55 3.64
CA LEU A 352 25.14 7.12 3.97
C LEU A 352 26.61 6.72 4.13
N THR A 353 27.54 7.39 3.46
CA THR A 353 28.98 7.17 3.66
C THR A 353 29.46 7.67 5.02
N TYR A 354 28.88 8.77 5.53
CA TYR A 354 29.26 9.33 6.83
C TYR A 354 28.52 8.71 8.02
N LEU A 355 27.37 8.08 7.79
CA LEU A 355 26.66 7.41 8.87
C LEU A 355 27.32 6.05 9.21
N PRO A 356 27.52 5.73 10.49
CA PRO A 356 28.10 4.45 10.93
C PRO A 356 27.08 3.30 10.86
N ILE A 357 26.38 3.15 9.74
CA ILE A 357 25.37 2.08 9.52
C ILE A 357 26.02 0.81 8.90
N GLY A 358 27.29 0.87 8.51
CA GLY A 358 27.97 -0.26 7.86
C GLY A 358 27.61 -0.41 6.38
N PHE A 359 27.30 0.71 5.70
CA PHE A 359 26.97 0.73 4.28
C PHE A 359 28.22 0.42 3.44
N ASN A 360 28.18 -0.66 2.65
CA ASN A 360 29.31 -1.07 1.83
C ASN A 360 29.19 -0.56 0.38
N ASN A 361 30.25 -0.72 -0.43
CA ASN A 361 30.27 -0.24 -1.82
C ASN A 361 29.17 -0.86 -2.70
N GLN A 362 28.79 -2.12 -2.45
CA GLN A 362 27.72 -2.79 -3.18
C GLN A 362 26.34 -2.21 -2.81
N MET A 363 26.09 -1.96 -1.53
CA MET A 363 24.89 -1.29 -1.02
C MET A 363 24.73 0.11 -1.62
N HIS A 364 25.83 0.87 -1.77
CA HIS A 364 25.82 2.16 -2.46
C HIS A 364 25.38 2.02 -3.94
N GLY A 365 25.91 1.04 -4.66
CA GLY A 365 25.51 0.77 -6.04
C GLY A 365 24.03 0.41 -6.17
N TYR A 366 23.52 -0.45 -5.28
CA TYR A 366 22.10 -0.79 -5.24
C TYR A 366 21.22 0.40 -4.86
N PHE A 367 21.61 1.19 -3.86
CA PHE A 367 20.87 2.37 -3.44
C PHE A 367 20.64 3.33 -4.60
N LEU A 368 21.70 3.68 -5.35
CA LEU A 368 21.60 4.58 -6.49
C LEU A 368 20.69 4.02 -7.59
N THR A 369 20.88 2.75 -7.95
CA THR A 369 20.10 2.08 -9.01
C THR A 369 18.62 1.99 -8.62
N LEU A 370 18.35 1.63 -7.37
CA LEU A 370 16.99 1.47 -6.84
C LEU A 370 16.30 2.82 -6.62
N CYS A 371 17.02 3.89 -6.24
CA CYS A 371 16.44 5.23 -6.16
C CYS A 371 15.87 5.67 -7.51
N LEU A 372 16.61 5.42 -8.59
CA LEU A 372 16.14 5.70 -9.94
C LEU A 372 14.94 4.82 -10.31
N ALA A 373 15.02 3.51 -10.02
CA ALA A 373 13.96 2.56 -10.31
C ALA A 373 12.65 2.92 -9.59
N TYR A 374 12.70 3.15 -8.28
CA TYR A 374 11.55 3.54 -7.47
C TYR A 374 11.02 4.91 -7.87
N GLY A 375 11.87 5.85 -8.27
CA GLY A 375 11.43 7.14 -8.82
C GLY A 375 10.58 6.99 -10.08
N LEU A 376 11.02 6.17 -11.05
CA LEU A 376 10.26 5.88 -12.27
C LEU A 376 8.98 5.11 -11.97
N TYR A 377 9.06 4.09 -11.11
CA TYR A 377 7.90 3.34 -10.63
C TYR A 377 6.87 4.27 -9.99
N ALA A 378 7.29 5.25 -9.18
CA ALA A 378 6.38 6.15 -8.48
C ALA A 378 5.56 7.01 -9.44
N VAL A 379 6.13 7.42 -10.58
CA VAL A 379 5.39 8.14 -11.63
C VAL A 379 4.48 7.18 -12.40
N GLY A 380 4.96 5.99 -12.77
CA GLY A 380 4.13 4.97 -13.44
C GLY A 380 2.95 4.50 -12.58
N ASN A 381 3.13 4.40 -11.27
CA ASN A 381 2.08 4.07 -10.31
C ASN A 381 1.03 5.18 -10.21
N VAL A 382 1.45 6.45 -10.23
CA VAL A 382 0.53 7.59 -10.31
C VAL A 382 -0.34 7.50 -11.57
N ASN A 383 0.25 7.11 -12.69
CA ASN A 383 -0.50 6.95 -13.93
C ASN A 383 -1.55 5.82 -13.83
N ILE A 384 -1.19 4.67 -13.24
CA ILE A 384 -2.14 3.57 -12.96
C ILE A 384 -3.26 4.03 -12.02
N LEU A 385 -2.93 4.78 -10.95
CA LEU A 385 -3.92 5.33 -10.03
C LEU A 385 -4.89 6.27 -10.75
N LEU A 386 -4.42 7.08 -11.69
CA LEU A 386 -5.25 7.96 -12.48
C LEU A 386 -6.16 7.21 -13.46
N LEU A 387 -5.66 6.15 -14.12
CA LEU A 387 -6.50 5.26 -14.94
C LEU A 387 -7.64 4.65 -14.11
N MET A 388 -7.32 4.18 -12.90
CA MET A 388 -8.35 3.69 -11.97
C MET A 388 -9.31 4.80 -11.52
N TYR A 389 -8.84 6.04 -11.38
CA TYR A 389 -9.68 7.20 -11.09
C TYR A 389 -10.71 7.45 -12.22
N PHE A 390 -10.30 7.31 -13.47
CA PHE A 390 -11.19 7.36 -14.64
C PHE A 390 -12.01 6.06 -14.86
N ALA A 391 -11.91 5.10 -13.95
CA ALA A 391 -12.56 3.79 -14.04
C ALA A 391 -12.08 2.90 -15.21
N ASP A 392 -10.88 3.14 -15.75
CA ASP A 392 -10.21 2.20 -16.67
C ASP A 392 -9.50 1.06 -15.92
N TYR A 393 -10.30 0.18 -15.33
CA TYR A 393 -9.77 -0.96 -14.58
C TYR A 393 -9.07 -1.99 -15.48
N LYS A 394 -9.43 -2.05 -16.77
CA LYS A 394 -8.84 -2.99 -17.72
C LYS A 394 -7.44 -2.57 -18.14
N GLY A 395 -7.24 -1.29 -18.48
CA GLY A 395 -5.93 -0.71 -18.77
C GLY A 395 -5.00 -0.81 -17.57
N ALA A 396 -5.47 -0.38 -16.38
CA ALA A 396 -4.72 -0.48 -15.13
C ALA A 396 -4.24 -1.93 -14.83
N LYS A 397 -5.13 -2.92 -14.95
CA LYS A 397 -4.78 -4.33 -14.77
C LYS A 397 -3.75 -4.81 -15.78
N LYS A 398 -3.87 -4.42 -17.06
CA LYS A 398 -2.96 -4.85 -18.13
C LYS A 398 -1.54 -4.34 -17.85
N LEU A 399 -1.40 -3.07 -17.51
CA LEU A 399 -0.13 -2.44 -17.15
C LEU A 399 0.48 -3.09 -15.90
N ALA A 400 -0.31 -3.23 -14.82
CA ALA A 400 0.14 -3.88 -13.59
C ALA A 400 0.62 -5.32 -13.83
N LYS A 401 -0.12 -6.08 -14.65
CA LYS A 401 0.26 -7.46 -15.02
C LYS A 401 1.57 -7.49 -15.80
N HIS A 402 1.73 -6.62 -16.79
CA HIS A 402 2.95 -6.56 -17.59
C HIS A 402 4.15 -6.20 -16.71
N PHE A 403 4.00 -5.19 -15.86
CA PHE A 403 5.03 -4.77 -14.91
C PHE A 403 5.41 -5.89 -13.92
N ALA A 404 4.45 -6.65 -13.41
CA ALA A 404 4.69 -7.79 -12.53
C ALA A 404 5.48 -8.90 -13.23
N ILE A 405 5.06 -9.29 -14.44
CA ILE A 405 5.75 -10.32 -15.22
C ILE A 405 7.19 -9.88 -15.53
N LEU A 406 7.35 -8.64 -16.00
CA LEU A 406 8.65 -8.10 -16.38
C LEU A 406 9.59 -8.07 -15.17
N THR A 407 9.11 -7.63 -14.01
CA THR A 407 9.90 -7.60 -12.78
C THR A 407 10.34 -8.99 -12.37
N VAL A 408 9.44 -9.99 -12.38
CA VAL A 408 9.77 -11.37 -12.02
C VAL A 408 10.79 -11.97 -13.01
N VAL A 409 10.53 -11.86 -14.30
CA VAL A 409 11.37 -12.46 -15.35
C VAL A 409 12.77 -11.83 -15.36
N LEU A 410 12.86 -10.50 -15.32
CA LEU A 410 14.15 -9.81 -15.31
C LEU A 410 14.91 -10.03 -14.00
N SER A 411 14.22 -10.05 -12.85
CA SER A 411 14.88 -10.29 -11.56
C SER A 411 15.43 -11.72 -11.47
N PHE A 412 14.68 -12.71 -11.98
CA PHE A 412 15.16 -14.08 -12.09
C PHE A 412 16.34 -14.18 -13.07
N GLY A 413 16.26 -13.54 -14.23
CA GLY A 413 17.36 -13.47 -15.19
C GLY A 413 18.62 -12.82 -14.62
N SER A 414 18.47 -11.80 -13.77
CA SER A 414 19.60 -11.10 -13.15
C SER A 414 20.37 -11.96 -12.14
N GLN A 415 19.77 -13.05 -11.62
CA GLN A 415 20.47 -13.99 -10.72
C GLN A 415 21.62 -14.73 -11.40
N PHE A 416 21.62 -14.79 -12.74
CA PHE A 416 22.69 -15.42 -13.53
C PHE A 416 23.78 -14.43 -13.98
N LEU A 417 23.61 -13.14 -13.68
CA LEU A 417 24.59 -12.10 -13.94
C LEU A 417 25.45 -11.86 -12.70
N ASP A 418 26.46 -11.00 -12.83
CA ASP A 418 27.22 -10.53 -11.66
C ASP A 418 26.26 -9.84 -10.67
N SER A 419 26.51 -10.05 -9.38
CA SER A 419 25.69 -9.55 -8.28
C SER A 419 25.53 -8.02 -8.34
N ALA A 420 26.49 -7.30 -8.92
CA ALA A 420 26.37 -5.85 -9.15
C ALA A 420 25.12 -5.45 -9.97
N PHE A 421 24.58 -6.33 -10.82
CA PHE A 421 23.48 -6.00 -11.74
C PHE A 421 22.08 -6.31 -11.19
N LEU A 422 21.95 -6.86 -9.98
CA LEU A 422 20.65 -7.24 -9.40
C LEU A 422 19.65 -6.08 -9.29
N GLY A 423 20.12 -4.84 -9.09
CA GLY A 423 19.28 -3.65 -9.06
C GLY A 423 18.68 -3.25 -10.42
N TYR A 424 19.32 -3.62 -11.53
CA TYR A 424 18.95 -3.15 -12.86
C TYR A 424 17.69 -3.82 -13.41
N ALA A 425 17.38 -5.04 -12.97
CA ALA A 425 16.15 -5.74 -13.36
C ALA A 425 14.89 -4.92 -13.02
N PHE A 426 14.83 -4.40 -11.79
CA PHE A 426 13.72 -3.57 -11.34
C PHE A 426 13.72 -2.19 -12.00
N LEU A 427 14.90 -1.62 -12.27
CA LEU A 427 15.05 -0.36 -13.01
C LEU A 427 14.45 -0.45 -14.42
N ILE A 428 14.82 -1.46 -15.20
CA ILE A 428 14.31 -1.68 -16.56
C ILE A 428 12.80 -1.89 -16.51
N SER A 429 12.32 -2.70 -15.56
CA SER A 429 10.88 -2.95 -15.40
C SER A 429 10.10 -1.66 -15.11
N SER A 430 10.64 -0.82 -14.23
CA SER A 430 10.03 0.47 -13.85
C SER A 430 10.06 1.49 -14.99
N LEU A 431 11.12 1.49 -15.81
CA LEU A 431 11.22 2.33 -17.00
C LEU A 431 10.16 1.95 -18.04
N VAL A 432 9.96 0.66 -18.30
CA VAL A 432 8.92 0.19 -19.22
C VAL A 432 7.53 0.58 -18.70
N LEU A 433 7.26 0.37 -17.40
CA LEU A 433 6.00 0.81 -16.79
C LEU A 433 5.77 2.32 -16.97
N PHE A 434 6.79 3.14 -16.72
CA PHE A 434 6.70 4.60 -16.87
C PHE A 434 6.29 4.99 -18.30
N ILE A 435 6.92 4.39 -19.31
CA ILE A 435 6.62 4.68 -20.72
C ILE A 435 5.21 4.19 -21.10
N GLU A 436 4.89 2.92 -20.82
CA GLU A 436 3.61 2.33 -21.20
C GLU A 436 2.42 3.00 -20.50
N SER A 437 2.57 3.33 -19.23
CA SER A 437 1.50 3.99 -18.47
C SER A 437 1.24 5.42 -18.94
N GLY A 438 2.27 6.15 -19.39
CA GLY A 438 2.10 7.46 -20.01
C GLY A 438 1.34 7.37 -21.33
N GLN A 439 1.71 6.41 -22.19
CA GLN A 439 1.03 6.17 -23.47
C GLN A 439 -0.44 5.77 -23.28
N GLU A 440 -0.74 4.93 -22.28
CA GLU A 440 -2.12 4.50 -22.02
C GLU A 440 -2.99 5.66 -21.51
N ILE A 441 -2.45 6.60 -20.71
CA ILE A 441 -3.17 7.81 -20.32
C ILE A 441 -3.49 8.68 -21.52
N ASP A 442 -2.51 8.95 -22.38
CA ASP A 442 -2.71 9.79 -23.57
C ASP A 442 -3.79 9.18 -24.48
N LYS A 443 -3.73 7.85 -24.65
CA LYS A 443 -4.72 7.10 -25.43
C LYS A 443 -6.11 7.08 -24.79
N TYR A 444 -6.21 6.90 -23.47
CA TYR A 444 -7.50 6.85 -22.80
C TYR A 444 -8.18 8.23 -22.79
N THR A 445 -7.39 9.28 -22.63
CA THR A 445 -7.88 10.66 -22.52
C THR A 445 -8.24 11.27 -23.87
N SER A 446 -7.72 10.75 -24.99
CA SER A 446 -8.13 11.20 -26.33
C SER A 446 -9.58 10.89 -26.67
N ASP A 447 -10.15 9.82 -26.11
CA ASP A 447 -11.52 9.35 -26.38
C ASP A 447 -12.40 9.37 -25.12
N LEU A 448 -12.16 10.34 -24.22
CA LEU A 448 -12.77 10.38 -22.89
C LEU A 448 -14.31 10.37 -22.94
N GLN A 449 -14.92 11.17 -23.81
CA GLN A 449 -16.38 11.22 -24.00
C GLN A 449 -16.96 9.86 -24.42
N TYR A 450 -16.28 9.17 -25.34
CA TYR A 450 -16.72 7.85 -25.81
C TYR A 450 -16.68 6.84 -24.67
N HIS A 451 -15.64 6.87 -23.85
CA HIS A 451 -15.54 5.97 -22.71
C HIS A 451 -16.63 6.24 -21.66
N PHE A 452 -16.93 7.50 -21.35
CA PHE A 452 -17.95 7.81 -20.33
C PHE A 452 -19.39 7.61 -20.80
N LEU A 453 -19.72 7.99 -22.05
CA LEU A 453 -21.10 7.99 -22.55
C LEU A 453 -21.40 6.78 -23.45
N GLY A 454 -20.44 6.38 -24.28
CA GLY A 454 -20.63 5.38 -25.34
C GLY A 454 -20.31 3.94 -24.93
N SER A 455 -19.44 3.74 -23.94
CA SER A 455 -19.01 2.39 -23.52
C SER A 455 -19.88 1.77 -22.42
N GLN A 456 -20.81 2.53 -21.84
CA GLN A 456 -21.72 2.01 -20.82
C GLN A 456 -22.72 1.03 -21.44
N THR A 457 -22.75 -0.19 -20.92
CA THR A 457 -23.76 -1.19 -21.29
C THR A 457 -25.16 -0.67 -20.94
N MET A 458 -25.97 -0.32 -21.94
CA MET A 458 -27.36 0.16 -21.74
C MET A 458 -28.24 -0.84 -21.00
N VAL A 459 -27.84 -2.12 -20.95
CA VAL A 459 -28.48 -3.17 -20.17
C VAL A 459 -27.42 -3.88 -19.34
N SER A 460 -27.42 -3.62 -18.03
CA SER A 460 -26.67 -4.41 -17.06
C SER A 460 -27.30 -5.81 -16.98
N LYS A 461 -26.77 -6.79 -17.72
CA LYS A 461 -27.07 -8.20 -17.43
C LYS A 461 -26.52 -8.51 -16.03
N LYS A 462 -27.41 -8.73 -15.07
CA LYS A 462 -27.08 -9.36 -13.79
C LYS A 462 -26.82 -10.84 -14.04
N ASP A 463 -25.66 -11.16 -14.61
CA ASP A 463 -25.20 -12.54 -14.60
C ASP A 463 -24.75 -12.84 -13.17
N VAL A 464 -25.41 -13.82 -12.53
CA VAL A 464 -25.11 -14.21 -11.15
C VAL A 464 -23.68 -14.74 -11.09
N GLY A 465 -22.81 -13.95 -10.46
CA GLY A 465 -21.38 -14.22 -10.41
C GLY A 465 -21.02 -15.40 -9.50
N TYR A 466 -19.74 -15.80 -9.53
CA TYR A 466 -19.26 -16.89 -8.69
C TYR A 466 -19.31 -16.49 -7.22
N PHE A 467 -18.84 -15.28 -6.89
CA PHE A 467 -18.82 -14.76 -5.53
C PHE A 467 -20.21 -14.40 -5.01
N GLU A 468 -21.15 -14.03 -5.88
CA GLU A 468 -22.56 -13.84 -5.51
C GLU A 468 -23.20 -15.15 -5.00
N LYS A 469 -22.96 -16.28 -5.67
CA LYS A 469 -23.41 -17.61 -5.18
C LYS A 469 -22.79 -17.98 -3.83
N TRP A 470 -21.52 -17.62 -3.62
CA TRP A 470 -20.86 -17.81 -2.32
C TRP A 470 -21.45 -16.92 -1.24
N THR A 471 -21.79 -15.68 -1.57
CA THR A 471 -22.47 -14.75 -0.66
C THR A 471 -23.77 -15.35 -0.16
N GLU A 472 -24.62 -15.83 -1.07
CA GLU A 472 -25.89 -16.49 -0.71
C GLU A 472 -25.69 -17.72 0.18
N ARG A 473 -24.67 -18.54 -0.11
CA ARG A 473 -24.34 -19.71 0.71
C ARG A 473 -23.90 -19.32 2.12
N LEU A 474 -23.00 -18.33 2.24
CA LEU A 474 -22.48 -17.88 3.53
C LEU A 474 -23.57 -17.21 4.37
N GLU A 475 -24.42 -16.39 3.77
CA GLU A 475 -25.58 -15.80 4.45
C GLU A 475 -26.59 -16.87 4.90
N ASN A 476 -26.82 -17.91 4.09
CA ASN A 476 -27.69 -19.02 4.46
C ASN A 476 -27.10 -19.86 5.62
N ILE A 477 -25.78 -20.05 5.66
CA ILE A 477 -25.10 -20.67 6.80
C ILE A 477 -25.29 -19.78 8.03
N GLN A 478 -25.02 -18.48 7.96
CA GLN A 478 -25.19 -17.58 9.09
C GLN A 478 -26.64 -17.54 9.63
N LYS A 479 -27.65 -17.60 8.74
CA LYS A 479 -29.07 -17.70 9.14
C LYS A 479 -29.41 -19.02 9.84
N ARG A 480 -28.71 -20.12 9.52
CA ARG A 480 -28.88 -21.42 10.17
C ARG A 480 -28.24 -21.48 11.56
N TRP A 481 -27.14 -20.77 11.76
CA TRP A 481 -26.38 -20.75 13.03
C TRP A 481 -26.82 -19.61 13.97
N GLY A 482 -27.55 -18.61 13.47
CA GLY A 482 -28.14 -17.52 14.25
C GLY A 482 -29.59 -17.76 14.72
N LYS A 483 -30.12 -18.97 14.51
CA LYS A 483 -31.29 -19.53 15.19
C LYS A 483 -30.80 -20.51 16.24
#